data_AF-H2C6E1-F1
#
_entry.id   AF-H2C6E1-F1
#
_cell.length_a   1.000
_cell.length_b   1.000
_cell.length_c   1.000
_cell.angle_alpha   90.00
_cell.angle_beta   90.00
_cell.angle_gamma   90.00
#
_symmetry.space_group_name_H-M   'P 1'
#
loop_
_entity.id
_entity.type
_entity.pdbx_description
1 polymer ?
#
loop_
_entity_poly.entity_id
_entity_poly.type
_entity_poly.pdbx_seq_one_letter_code
_entity_poly.pdbx_strand_id
1 'polypeptide(L)'
;MVCKEWKLRIMFSKRISNLDELADYLLDSFASDKLVMLILDKVLLLLDNPFKYSREKLGKDKHGNSMFSIEVTGDIRILYSVDPEKLYSFHLGD
;
A
#
# COMPACT_ATOMS: atom_id res chain seq x y z
N MET A 1 -1.34 -18.47 -11.73
CA MET A 1 -1.33 -18.95 -10.34
C MET A 1 -1.73 -17.75 -9.48
N VAL A 2 -2.93 -17.74 -8.90
CA VAL A 2 -3.42 -16.61 -8.09
C VAL A 2 -3.02 -16.91 -6.64
N CYS A 3 -2.35 -15.98 -5.96
CA CYS A 3 -2.01 -16.14 -4.54
C CYS A 3 -3.27 -16.47 -3.74
N LYS A 4 -3.17 -17.46 -2.84
CA LYS A 4 -4.29 -17.85 -1.96
C LYS A 4 -4.55 -16.82 -0.86
N GLU A 5 -3.54 -16.02 -0.51
CA GLU A 5 -3.60 -15.00 0.52
C GLU A 5 -2.55 -13.93 0.21
N TRP A 6 -2.94 -12.66 0.20
CA TRP A 6 -2.03 -11.55 -0.03
C TRP A 6 -1.47 -11.07 1.32
N LYS A 7 -0.14 -11.01 1.42
CA LYS A 7 0.54 -10.50 2.61
C LYS A 7 1.10 -9.11 2.34
N LEU A 8 0.72 -8.17 3.19
CA LEU A 8 1.16 -6.77 3.14
C LEU A 8 2.51 -6.63 3.85
N ARG A 9 3.46 -5.97 3.19
CA ARG A 9 4.69 -5.51 3.85
C ARG A 9 4.82 -4.02 3.62
N ILE A 10 4.79 -3.30 4.73
CA ILE A 10 4.79 -1.84 4.72
C ILE A 10 6.20 -1.39 5.07
N MET A 11 6.81 -0.62 4.18
CA MET A 11 8.15 -0.07 4.38
C MET A 11 8.06 1.42 4.63
N PHE A 12 7.89 1.78 5.91
CA PHE A 12 8.24 3.11 6.39
C PHE A 12 9.70 3.12 6.88
N SER A 13 10.17 4.28 7.34
CA SER A 13 11.42 4.38 8.11
C SER A 13 11.43 3.40 9.31
N LYS A 14 10.24 3.06 9.82
CA LYS A 14 10.00 2.00 10.81
C LYS A 14 9.43 0.74 10.12
N ARG A 15 9.88 -0.45 10.55
CA ARG A 15 9.22 -1.71 10.16
C ARG A 15 7.86 -1.79 10.85
N ILE A 16 6.79 -1.85 10.06
CA ILE A 16 5.43 -2.06 10.53
C ILE A 16 4.99 -3.46 10.13
N SER A 17 4.46 -4.21 11.10
CA SER A 17 4.25 -5.65 10.99
C SER A 17 2.78 -6.03 10.82
N ASN A 18 1.86 -5.16 11.23
CA ASN A 18 0.42 -5.39 11.27
C ASN A 18 -0.37 -4.08 11.03
N LEU A 19 -1.70 -4.21 10.90
CA LEU A 19 -2.58 -3.07 10.60
C LEU A 19 -2.76 -2.11 11.79
N ASP A 20 -2.65 -2.60 13.03
CA ASP A 20 -2.79 -1.74 14.21
C ASP A 20 -1.58 -0.81 14.35
N GLU A 21 -0.37 -1.33 14.21
CA GLU A 21 0.87 -0.54 14.15
C GLU A 21 0.86 0.45 12.98
N LEU A 22 0.22 0.08 11.86
CA LEU A 22 0.02 0.98 10.73
C LEU A 22 -0.92 2.13 11.11
N ALA A 23 -2.06 1.81 11.72
CA ALA A 23 -3.05 2.80 12.12
C ALA A 23 -2.44 3.81 13.11
N ASP A 24 -1.75 3.32 14.14
CA ASP A 24 -1.05 4.16 15.12
C ASP A 24 -0.02 5.07 14.44
N TYR A 25 0.80 4.52 13.55
CA TYR A 25 1.79 5.32 12.81
C TYR A 25 1.14 6.40 11.93
N LEU A 26 0.03 6.08 11.27
CA LEU A 26 -0.69 7.04 10.43
C LEU A 26 -1.37 8.13 11.26
N LEU A 27 -1.92 7.80 12.43
CA LEU A 27 -2.48 8.78 13.37
C LEU A 27 -1.40 9.73 13.90
N ASP A 28 -0.20 9.22 14.17
CA ASP A 28 0.94 10.06 14.58
C ASP A 28 1.48 10.92 13.43
N SER A 29 1.39 10.44 12.19
CA SER A 29 1.97 11.10 11.01
C SER A 29 1.03 12.09 10.34
N PHE A 30 -0.28 11.90 10.46
CA PHE A 30 -1.30 12.73 9.80
C PHE A 30 -2.25 13.35 10.82
N ALA A 31 -2.44 14.67 10.75
CA ALA A 31 -3.32 15.40 11.65
C ALA A 31 -4.83 15.15 11.43
N SER A 32 -5.21 14.33 10.44
CA SER A 32 -6.62 14.10 10.07
C SER A 32 -6.98 12.63 10.17
N ASP A 33 -7.78 12.27 11.18
CA ASP A 33 -8.32 10.93 11.38
C ASP A 33 -9.09 10.44 10.14
N LYS A 34 -9.81 11.34 9.47
CA LYS A 34 -10.54 11.04 8.24
C LYS A 34 -9.60 10.60 7.12
N LEU A 35 -8.44 11.26 6.99
CA LEU A 35 -7.44 10.87 6.02
C LEU A 35 -6.82 9.51 6.38
N VAL A 36 -6.54 9.28 7.65
CA VAL A 36 -6.01 8.00 8.13
C VAL A 36 -6.97 6.85 7.81
N MET A 37 -8.27 7.01 8.08
CA MET A 37 -9.28 6.02 7.73
C MET A 37 -9.31 5.73 6.22
N LEU A 38 -9.20 6.76 5.38
CA LEU A 38 -9.16 6.58 3.92
C LEU A 38 -7.93 5.80 3.47
N ILE A 39 -6.75 6.06 4.07
CA ILE A 39 -5.53 5.32 3.76
C ILE A 39 -5.71 3.84 4.15
N LEU A 40 -6.23 3.57 5.36
CA LEU A 40 -6.48 2.22 5.85
C LEU A 40 -7.47 1.46 4.95
N ASP A 41 -8.57 2.09 4.55
CA ASP A 41 -9.54 1.51 3.61
C ASP A 41 -8.89 1.09 2.30
N LYS A 42 -8.02 1.95 1.72
CA LYS A 42 -7.30 1.62 0.49
C LYS A 42 -6.34 0.46 0.70
N VAL A 43 -5.65 0.41 1.83
CA VAL A 43 -4.74 -0.70 2.17
C VAL A 43 -5.51 -2.02 2.29
N LEU A 44 -6.69 -2.02 2.91
CA LEU A 44 -7.56 -3.20 3.00
C LEU A 44 -8.03 -3.68 1.62
N LEU A 45 -8.36 -2.76 0.71
CA LEU A 45 -8.70 -3.11 -0.68
C LEU A 45 -7.53 -3.76 -1.42
N LEU A 46 -6.30 -3.32 -1.17
CA LEU A 46 -5.09 -3.92 -1.76
C LEU A 46 -4.80 -5.31 -1.19
N LEU A 47 -5.13 -5.55 0.08
CA LEU A 47 -5.06 -6.87 0.71
C LEU A 47 -6.08 -7.86 0.14
N ASP A 48 -7.29 -7.40 -0.18
CA ASP A 48 -8.30 -8.22 -0.86
C ASP A 48 -7.87 -8.56 -2.30
N ASN A 49 -7.59 -7.54 -3.10
CA ASN A 49 -7.09 -7.72 -4.46
C ASN A 49 -6.28 -6.50 -4.93
N PRO A 50 -4.95 -6.63 -5.03
CA PRO A 50 -4.08 -5.53 -5.40
C PRO A 50 -4.20 -5.12 -6.87
N PHE A 51 -4.80 -5.93 -7.73
CA PHE A 51 -4.98 -5.60 -9.15
C PHE A 51 -6.35 -5.01 -9.47
N LYS A 52 -7.36 -5.23 -8.62
CA LYS A 52 -8.73 -4.82 -8.88
C LYS A 52 -8.90 -3.30 -8.77
N TYR A 53 -8.10 -2.67 -7.91
CA TYR A 53 -8.21 -1.25 -7.59
C TYR A 53 -6.97 -0.44 -7.98
N SER A 54 -6.01 -1.05 -8.69
CA SER A 54 -4.91 -0.33 -9.31
C SER A 54 -5.47 0.55 -10.44
N ARG A 55 -5.32 1.87 -10.32
CA ARG A 55 -5.73 2.79 -11.39
C ARG A 55 -4.70 2.84 -12.51
N GLU A 56 -3.42 2.74 -12.15
CA GLU A 56 -2.34 3.01 -13.10
C GLU A 56 -1.18 2.04 -12.88
N LYS A 57 -0.68 1.46 -13.98
CA LYS A 57 0.53 0.65 -13.98
C LYS A 57 1.72 1.57 -14.25
N LEU A 58 2.52 1.83 -13.22
CA LEU A 58 3.65 2.76 -13.26
C LEU A 58 4.93 2.14 -13.86
N GLY A 59 4.88 0.87 -14.26
CA GLY A 59 6.00 0.16 -14.86
C GLY A 59 6.54 -0.95 -13.94
N LYS A 60 7.86 -1.02 -13.78
CA LYS A 60 8.53 -1.99 -12.92
C LYS A 60 9.43 -1.29 -11.91
N ASP A 61 9.52 -1.82 -10.71
CA ASP A 61 10.50 -1.37 -9.73
C ASP A 61 11.92 -1.89 -10.06
N LYS A 62 12.89 -1.50 -9.23
CA LYS A 62 14.30 -1.93 -9.33
C LYS A 62 14.51 -3.44 -9.22
N HIS A 63 13.51 -4.19 -8.75
CA HIS A 63 13.51 -5.64 -8.63
C HIS A 63 12.77 -6.33 -9.78
N GLY A 64 12.19 -5.57 -10.71
CA GLY A 64 11.44 -6.08 -11.85
C GLY A 64 9.95 -6.34 -11.54
N ASN A 65 9.48 -6.00 -10.33
CA ASN A 65 8.10 -6.19 -9.89
C ASN A 65 7.20 -5.11 -10.46
N SER A 66 5.95 -5.45 -10.79
CA SER A 66 5.04 -4.47 -11.39
C SER A 66 4.64 -3.43 -10.35
N MET A 67 4.86 -2.15 -10.64
CA MET A 67 4.44 -1.05 -9.78
C MET A 67 3.10 -0.48 -10.19
N PHE A 68 2.32 -0.11 -9.19
CA PHE A 68 1.01 0.47 -9.34
C PHE A 68 0.82 1.63 -8.36
N SER A 69 -0.18 2.45 -8.65
CA SER A 69 -0.68 3.45 -7.72
C SER A 69 -2.18 3.28 -7.48
N ILE A 70 -2.59 3.67 -6.28
CA ILE A 70 -3.99 3.90 -5.95
C ILE A 70 -4.15 5.27 -5.33
N GLU A 71 -5.12 6.02 -5.81
CA GLU A 71 -5.46 7.34 -5.28
C GLU A 71 -6.26 7.20 -3.99
N VAL A 72 -5.81 7.91 -2.95
CA VAL A 72 -6.49 8.01 -1.65
C VAL A 72 -7.34 9.27 -1.63
N THR A 73 -6.70 10.41 -1.92
CA THR A 73 -7.33 11.73 -2.10
C THR A 73 -6.72 12.40 -3.33
N GLY A 74 -7.25 13.54 -3.77
CA GLY A 74 -6.73 14.27 -4.94
C GLY A 74 -5.23 14.57 -4.89
N ASP A 75 -4.68 14.69 -3.68
CA ASP A 75 -3.29 15.04 -3.42
C ASP A 75 -2.45 13.86 -2.89
N ILE A 76 -3.08 12.76 -2.47
CA ILE A 76 -2.40 11.63 -1.80
C ILE A 76 -2.61 10.34 -2.57
N ARG A 77 -1.51 9.67 -2.87
CA ARG A 77 -1.48 8.39 -3.60
C ARG A 77 -0.60 7.39 -2.87
N ILE A 78 -1.03 6.13 -2.88
CA ILE A 78 -0.24 5.01 -2.37
C ILE A 78 0.44 4.34 -3.56
N LEU A 79 1.77 4.22 -3.50
CA LEU A 79 2.56 3.47 -4.47
C LEU A 79 2.93 2.10 -3.89
N TYR A 80 2.77 1.06 -4.71
CA TYR A 80 3.06 -0.30 -4.31
C TYR A 80 3.59 -1.14 -5.46
N SER A 81 4.53 -2.03 -5.13
CA SER A 81 4.99 -3.06 -6.06
C SER A 81 4.37 -4.41 -5.73
N VAL A 82 4.01 -5.12 -6.80
CA VAL A 82 3.45 -6.46 -6.75
C VAL A 82 4.47 -7.45 -7.24
N ASP A 83 4.89 -8.32 -6.33
CA ASP A 83 5.72 -9.47 -6.64
C ASP A 83 4.81 -10.71 -6.83
N PRO A 84 4.71 -11.25 -8.06
CA PRO A 84 3.88 -12.41 -8.38
C PRO A 84 4.41 -13.73 -7.79
N GLU A 85 5.67 -13.78 -7.35
CA GLU A 85 6.28 -14.97 -6.74
C GLU A 85 6.38 -14.85 -5.20
N LYS A 86 6.67 -13.66 -4.66
CA LYS A 86 6.79 -13.39 -3.21
C LYS A 86 6.62 -11.91 -2.85
N LEU A 87 5.46 -11.56 -2.28
CA LEU A 87 5.31 -10.52 -1.24
C LEU A 87 5.66 -9.04 -1.60
N TYR A 88 4.82 -8.10 -1.16
CA TYR A 88 4.77 -6.70 -1.65
C TYR A 88 5.74 -5.77 -0.93
N SER A 89 6.03 -4.59 -1.49
CA SER A 89 6.68 -3.46 -0.77
C SER A 89 6.02 -2.13 -1.16
N PHE A 90 5.76 -1.28 -0.17
CA PHE A 90 5.10 0.03 -0.30
C PHE A 90 6.10 1.17 -0.02
N HIS A 91 6.00 2.26 -0.78
CA HIS A 91 6.69 3.53 -0.50
C HIS A 91 5.70 4.69 -0.67
N LEU A 92 5.49 5.47 0.39
CA LEU A 92 4.78 6.76 0.31
C LEU A 92 5.85 7.84 0.11
N GLY A 93 5.75 8.64 -0.95
CA GLY A 93 6.60 9.80 -1.17
C GLY A 93 5.85 11.08 -0.81
N ASP A 94 6.55 12.01 -0.16
CA ASP A 94 6.13 13.40 0.04
C ASP A 94 5.98 14.16 -1.30
#